data_AF-A0A848SCD6-F1
#
_entry.id   AF-A0A848SCD6-F1
#
_cell.length_a   1.000
_cell.length_b   1.000
_cell.length_c   1.000
_cell.angle_alpha   90.00
_cell.angle_beta   90.00
_cell.angle_gamma   90.00
#
_symmetry.space_group_name_H-M   'P 1'
#
loop_
_entity.id
_entity.type
_entity.pdbx_description
1 polymer ?
#
loop_
_entity_poly.entity_id
_entity_poly.type
_entity_poly.pdbx_seq_one_letter_code
_entity_poly.pdbx_strand_id
1 'polypeptide(L)'
;LFFDEGFIKVTGKGNKQRFVPIVGITQKYINIYRNGIRNHLNIKPGYEDTLFLNRRGRQLTRAMIFTIIKQLAEKISLKKNISPHTFRHSFATHLLQNNADLRSIQLMLGHESITTTEIYVHLDKTHLTKVIEKYHPRK
;
A
#
# COMPACT_ATOMS: atom_id res chain seq x y z
N LEU A 1 11.23 4.24 1.51
CA LEU A 1 10.82 2.81 1.45
C LEU A 1 11.84 2.06 2.28
N PHE A 2 11.42 1.14 3.14
CA PHE A 2 12.31 0.41 4.05
C PHE A 2 12.23 -1.07 3.69
N PHE A 3 12.74 -1.42 2.50
CA PHE A 3 12.57 -2.77 1.93
C PHE A 3 13.41 -3.81 2.68
N ASP A 4 14.62 -3.44 3.08
CA ASP A 4 15.51 -4.31 3.87
C ASP A 4 14.89 -4.64 5.23
N GLU A 5 14.14 -3.69 5.79
CA GLU A 5 13.40 -3.86 7.04
C GLU A 5 11.95 -4.36 6.85
N GLY A 6 11.50 -4.54 5.60
CA GLY A 6 10.19 -5.12 5.26
C GLY A 6 8.98 -4.21 5.45
N PHE A 7 9.12 -2.87 5.45
CA PHE A 7 7.99 -1.96 5.61
C PHE A 7 8.02 -0.69 4.72
N ILE A 8 6.89 0.00 4.66
CA ILE A 8 6.75 1.34 4.11
C ILE A 8 6.26 2.29 5.19
N LYS A 9 6.84 3.50 5.24
CA LYS A 9 6.36 4.58 6.10
C LYS A 9 5.29 5.37 5.36
N VAL A 10 4.12 5.51 5.97
CA VAL A 10 3.00 6.26 5.41
C VAL A 10 2.60 7.37 6.38
N THR A 11 2.55 8.61 5.89
CA THR A 11 2.06 9.77 6.65
C THR A 11 0.57 9.97 6.37
N GLY A 12 -0.23 10.06 7.42
CA GLY A 12 -1.67 10.30 7.38
C GLY A 12 -2.07 11.69 7.86
N LYS A 13 -3.36 11.85 8.17
CA LYS A 13 -3.92 13.08 8.74
C LYS A 13 -3.22 13.44 10.05
N GLY A 14 -2.97 14.74 10.27
CA GLY A 14 -2.29 15.23 11.49
C GLY A 14 -0.83 14.82 11.59
N ASN A 15 -0.14 14.60 10.46
CA ASN A 15 1.26 14.15 10.39
C ASN A 15 1.54 12.82 11.10
N LYS A 16 0.50 12.03 11.40
CA LYS A 16 0.65 10.70 12.00
C LYS A 16 1.35 9.76 11.03
N GLN A 17 2.47 9.20 11.47
CA GLN A 17 3.23 8.22 10.70
C GLN A 17 2.84 6.81 11.11
N ARG A 18 2.77 5.90 10.14
CA ARG A 18 2.60 4.47 10.38
C ARG A 18 3.53 3.66 9.52
N PHE A 19 3.94 2.51 10.03
CA PHE A 19 4.70 1.52 9.28
C PHE A 19 3.76 0.43 8.81
N VAL A 20 3.68 0.24 7.50
CA VAL A 20 2.87 -0.81 6.87
C VAL A 20 3.82 -1.87 6.35
N PRO A 21 3.69 -3.15 6.76
CA PRO A 21 4.54 -4.20 6.21
C PRO A 21 4.35 -4.31 4.70
N ILE A 22 5.43 -4.64 3.99
CA ILE A 22 5.42 -4.81 2.54
C ILE A 22 6.00 -6.17 2.16
N VAL A 23 5.16 -7.00 1.56
CA VAL A 23 5.53 -8.35 1.11
C VAL A 23 6.49 -8.31 -0.07
N GLY A 24 7.35 -9.33 -0.18
CA GLY A 24 8.39 -9.42 -1.21
C GLY A 24 7.86 -9.27 -2.65
N ILE A 25 6.65 -9.78 -2.94
CA ILE A 25 6.03 -9.62 -4.26
C ILE A 25 5.72 -8.15 -4.59
N THR A 26 5.27 -7.36 -3.60
CA THR A 26 5.02 -5.92 -3.79
C THR A 26 6.33 -5.17 -3.98
N GLN A 27 7.37 -5.53 -3.21
CA GLN A 27 8.71 -4.97 -3.39
C GLN A 27 9.26 -5.26 -4.80
N LYS A 28 9.09 -6.49 -5.30
CA LYS A 28 9.45 -6.89 -6.67
C LYS A 28 8.79 -5.99 -7.71
N TYR A 29 7.47 -5.79 -7.65
CA TYR A 29 6.78 -4.93 -8.63
C TYR A 29 7.18 -3.45 -8.53
N ILE A 30 7.44 -2.94 -7.32
CA ILE A 30 7.97 -1.57 -7.16
C ILE A 30 9.35 -1.45 -7.80
N ASN A 31 10.23 -2.43 -7.62
CA ASN A 31 11.56 -2.42 -8.21
C ASN A 31 11.53 -2.56 -9.74
N ILE A 32 10.63 -3.38 -10.29
CA ILE A 32 10.41 -3.45 -11.75
C ILE A 32 10.03 -2.07 -12.29
N TYR A 33 9.08 -1.38 -11.65
CA TYR A 33 8.69 -0.04 -12.05
C TYR A 33 9.85 0.96 -11.92
N ARG A 34 10.58 0.94 -10.79
CA ARG A 34 11.69 1.86 -10.52
C ARG A 34 12.81 1.73 -11.55
N ASN A 35 13.20 0.49 -11.85
CA ASN A 35 14.40 0.17 -12.64
C ASN A 35 14.12 -0.01 -14.13
N GLY A 36 12.85 -0.22 -14.53
CA GLY A 36 12.50 -0.48 -15.93
C GLY A 36 11.56 0.54 -16.57
N ILE A 37 10.95 1.44 -15.79
CA ILE A 37 9.99 2.43 -16.31
C ILE A 37 10.36 3.82 -15.83
N ARG A 38 10.45 4.00 -14.50
CA ARG A 38 10.64 5.30 -13.86
C ARG A 38 11.98 5.95 -14.24
N ASN A 39 13.05 5.16 -14.29
CA ASN A 39 14.39 5.61 -14.68
C ASN A 39 14.48 6.17 -16.11
N HIS A 40 13.51 5.85 -16.98
CA HIS A 40 13.44 6.37 -18.35
C HIS A 40 12.54 7.60 -18.50
N LEU A 41 11.88 8.05 -17.43
CA LEU A 41 11.03 9.24 -17.46
C LEU A 41 11.85 10.51 -17.25
N ASN A 42 11.53 11.56 -18.02
CA ASN A 42 12.01 12.91 -17.73
C ASN A 42 11.25 13.48 -16.52
N ILE A 43 11.85 13.39 -15.33
CA ILE A 43 11.25 13.81 -14.07
C ILE A 43 11.27 15.33 -13.97
N LYS A 44 10.14 15.94 -13.59
CA LYS A 44 10.07 17.39 -13.41
C LYS A 44 10.73 17.80 -12.08
N PRO A 45 11.38 18.98 -12.03
CA PRO A 45 11.95 19.51 -10.80
C PRO A 45 10.95 19.49 -9.63
N GLY A 46 11.38 19.02 -8.47
CA GLY A 46 10.57 18.87 -7.26
C GLY A 46 9.81 17.54 -7.14
N TYR A 47 9.96 16.62 -8.10
CA TYR A 47 9.33 15.30 -8.10
C TYR A 47 10.34 14.13 -8.12
N GLU A 48 11.63 14.42 -7.92
CA GLU A 48 12.74 13.47 -7.94
C GLU A 48 12.58 12.36 -6.89
N ASP A 49 12.03 12.69 -5.73
CA ASP A 49 11.75 11.73 -4.64
C ASP A 49 10.36 11.08 -4.73
N THR A 50 9.54 11.49 -5.71
CA THR A 50 8.21 10.89 -5.89
C THR A 50 8.34 9.51 -6.52
N LEU A 51 7.87 8.49 -5.81
CA LEU A 51 7.92 7.12 -6.32
C LEU A 51 7.08 6.99 -7.60
N PHE A 52 5.76 7.15 -7.53
CA PHE A 52 4.87 6.94 -8.67
C PHE A 52 4.58 8.24 -9.42
N LEU A 53 5.05 8.29 -10.67
CA LEU A 53 4.91 9.43 -11.57
C LEU A 53 3.87 9.17 -12.66
N ASN A 54 3.25 10.24 -13.15
CA ASN A 54 2.51 10.26 -14.40
C ASN A 54 3.48 10.33 -15.60
N ARG A 55 2.93 10.16 -16.81
CA ARG A 55 3.70 10.19 -18.08
C ARG A 55 4.41 11.52 -18.36
N ARG A 56 4.06 12.59 -17.64
CA ARG A 56 4.66 13.94 -17.76
C ARG A 56 5.74 14.20 -16.71
N GLY A 57 6.12 13.20 -15.90
CA GLY A 57 7.18 13.31 -14.90
C GLY A 57 6.77 14.02 -13.59
N ARG A 58 5.48 14.15 -13.30
CA ARG A 58 4.95 14.67 -12.01
C ARG A 58 4.26 13.56 -11.22
N GLN A 59 3.93 13.80 -9.95
CA GLN A 59 3.19 12.82 -9.14
C GLN A 59 1.85 12.39 -9.75
N LEU A 60 1.46 11.14 -9.49
CA LEU A 60 0.08 10.70 -9.75
C LEU A 60 -0.89 11.44 -8.82
N THR A 61 -2.00 11.93 -9.38
CA THR A 61 -3.07 12.51 -8.58
C THR A 61 -4.05 11.44 -8.13
N ARG A 62 -4.82 11.74 -7.07
CA ARG A 62 -5.90 10.85 -6.61
C ARG A 62 -6.86 10.52 -7.76
N ALA A 63 -7.30 11.52 -8.52
CA ALA A 63 -8.19 11.32 -9.66
C ALA A 63 -7.60 10.34 -10.69
N MET A 64 -6.30 10.48 -11.02
CA MET A 64 -5.63 9.56 -11.95
C MET A 64 -5.63 8.12 -11.46
N ILE A 65 -5.44 7.88 -10.15
CA ILE A 65 -5.50 6.53 -9.59
C ILE A 65 -6.89 5.91 -9.79
N PHE A 66 -7.96 6.69 -9.56
CA PHE A 66 -9.33 6.21 -9.81
C PHE A 66 -9.55 5.90 -11.30
N THR A 67 -9.06 6.77 -12.20
CA THR A 67 -9.13 6.54 -13.64
C THR A 67 -8.38 5.27 -14.05
N ILE A 68 -7.16 5.06 -13.56
CA ILE A 68 -6.36 3.85 -13.85
C ILE A 68 -7.11 2.60 -13.42
N ILE A 69 -7.66 2.59 -12.21
CA ILE A 69 -8.41 1.43 -11.68
C ILE A 69 -9.65 1.16 -12.53
N LYS A 70 -10.41 2.19 -12.91
CA LYS A 70 -11.58 2.06 -13.78
C LYS A 70 -11.21 1.49 -15.15
N GLN A 71 -10.16 2.02 -15.79
CA GLN A 71 -9.68 1.53 -17.08
C GLN A 71 -9.21 0.07 -17.01
N LEU A 72 -8.54 -0.33 -15.92
CA LEU A 72 -8.15 -1.72 -15.71
C LEU A 72 -9.37 -2.63 -15.52
N ALA A 73 -10.40 -2.18 -14.81
CA ALA A 73 -11.66 -2.91 -14.64
C ALA A 73 -12.35 -3.16 -15.98
N GLU A 74 -12.44 -2.12 -16.82
CA GLU A 74 -13.02 -2.19 -18.16
C GLU A 74 -12.23 -3.14 -19.05
N LYS A 75 -10.89 -3.09 -19.01
CA LYS A 75 -10.00 -3.94 -19.82
C LYS A 75 -10.18 -5.44 -19.55
N ILE A 76 -10.54 -5.81 -18.33
CA ILE A 76 -10.80 -7.20 -17.95
C ILE A 76 -12.31 -7.54 -17.94
N SER A 77 -13.15 -6.66 -18.48
CA SER A 77 -14.62 -6.81 -18.51
C SER A 77 -15.25 -7.00 -17.13
N LEU A 78 -14.67 -6.40 -16.08
CA LEU A 78 -15.20 -6.47 -14.72
C LEU A 78 -16.42 -5.57 -14.59
N LYS A 79 -17.61 -6.16 -14.47
CA LYS A 79 -18.88 -5.45 -14.31
C LYS A 79 -19.08 -4.77 -12.94
N LYS A 80 -18.16 -4.96 -11.99
CA LYS A 80 -18.23 -4.37 -10.66
C LYS A 80 -17.59 -2.98 -10.66
N ASN A 81 -18.25 -2.02 -10.01
CA ASN A 81 -17.63 -0.72 -9.77
C ASN A 81 -16.53 -0.87 -8.71
N ILE A 82 -15.27 -0.66 -9.12
CA ILE A 82 -14.09 -0.80 -8.25
C ILE A 82 -13.35 0.53 -8.09
N SER A 83 -12.79 0.72 -6.90
CA SER A 83 -12.03 1.91 -6.53
C SER A 83 -10.92 1.56 -5.54
N PRO A 84 -10.01 2.48 -5.18
CA PRO A 84 -9.06 2.24 -4.10
C PRO A 84 -9.71 1.82 -2.78
N HIS A 85 -10.92 2.34 -2.49
CA HIS A 85 -11.66 1.96 -1.29
C HIS A 85 -12.12 0.50 -1.34
N THR A 86 -12.51 0.01 -2.52
CA THR A 86 -12.86 -1.40 -2.73
C THR A 86 -11.66 -2.29 -2.47
N PHE A 87 -10.46 -1.94 -2.95
CA PHE A 87 -9.25 -2.71 -2.67
C PHE A 87 -8.90 -2.76 -1.18
N ARG A 88 -9.02 -1.62 -0.49
CA ARG A 88 -8.79 -1.54 0.95
C ARG A 88 -9.77 -2.40 1.74
N HIS A 89 -11.06 -2.35 1.38
CA HIS A 89 -12.09 -3.15 2.02
C HIS A 89 -11.86 -4.65 1.76
N SER A 90 -11.61 -5.05 0.51
CA SER A 90 -11.30 -6.44 0.17
C SER A 90 -10.07 -6.95 0.91
N PHE A 91 -9.02 -6.15 1.04
CA PHE A 91 -7.84 -6.50 1.84
C PHE A 91 -8.18 -6.76 3.31
N ALA A 92 -8.96 -5.87 3.94
CA ALA A 92 -9.38 -5.99 5.32
C ALA A 92 -10.23 -7.25 5.56
N THR A 93 -11.28 -7.42 4.73
CA THR A 93 -12.20 -8.55 4.80
C THR A 93 -11.46 -9.86 4.57
N HIS A 94 -10.51 -9.88 3.63
CA HIS A 94 -9.73 -11.07 3.34
C HIS A 94 -8.84 -11.50 4.50
N LEU A 95 -8.12 -10.58 5.13
CA LEU A 95 -7.34 -10.89 6.33
C LEU A 95 -8.24 -11.40 7.46
N LEU A 96 -9.38 -10.75 7.68
CA LEU A 96 -10.33 -11.14 8.72
C LEU A 96 -10.91 -12.55 8.49
N GLN A 97 -11.27 -12.88 7.23
CA GLN A 97 -11.76 -14.21 6.84
C GLN A 97 -10.74 -15.32 7.08
N ASN A 98 -9.46 -14.98 7.04
CA ASN A 98 -8.37 -15.92 7.31
C ASN A 98 -7.95 -15.93 8.78
N ASN A 99 -8.76 -15.39 9.69
CA ASN A 99 -8.49 -15.32 11.14
C ASN A 99 -7.25 -14.48 11.50
N ALA A 100 -6.93 -13.46 10.68
CA ALA A 100 -5.99 -12.44 11.11
C ALA A 100 -6.61 -11.62 12.26
N ASP A 101 -5.77 -11.27 13.22
CA ASP A 101 -6.16 -10.45 14.36
C ASP A 101 -6.67 -9.06 13.90
N LEU A 102 -7.85 -8.66 14.42
CA LEU A 102 -8.50 -7.40 14.07
C LEU A 102 -7.61 -6.19 14.42
N ARG A 103 -6.81 -6.28 15.50
CA ARG A 103 -5.90 -5.20 15.89
C ARG A 103 -4.81 -5.02 14.85
N SER A 104 -4.24 -6.11 14.34
CA SER A 104 -3.25 -6.12 13.26
C SER A 104 -3.82 -5.49 11.97
N ILE A 105 -5.06 -5.82 11.61
CA ILE A 105 -5.74 -5.22 10.43
C ILE A 105 -5.94 -3.70 10.63
N GLN A 106 -6.40 -3.27 11.81
CA GLN A 106 -6.60 -1.85 12.12
C GLN A 106 -5.31 -1.04 12.01
N LEU A 107 -4.20 -1.58 12.52
CA LEU A 107 -2.88 -0.94 12.48
C LEU A 107 -2.40 -0.73 11.03
N MET A 108 -2.53 -1.76 10.17
CA MET A 108 -2.15 -1.68 8.75
C MET A 108 -2.98 -0.65 7.99
N LEU A 109 -4.28 -0.55 8.30
CA LEU A 109 -5.19 0.37 7.63
C LEU A 109 -5.08 1.80 8.18
N GLY A 110 -4.67 1.98 9.43
CA GLY A 110 -4.55 3.29 10.07
C GLY A 110 -5.90 3.90 10.44
N HIS A 111 -6.83 3.10 10.97
CA HIS A 111 -8.10 3.60 11.51
C HIS A 111 -7.84 4.21 12.90
N GLU A 112 -8.26 5.46 13.10
CA GLU A 112 -7.78 6.38 14.15
C GLU A 112 -8.27 6.12 15.58
N SER A 113 -8.90 4.98 15.88
CA SER A 113 -9.29 4.66 17.27
C SER A 113 -8.69 3.33 17.72
N ILE A 114 -7.63 3.42 18.52
CA ILE A 114 -7.58 3.03 19.95
C ILE A 114 -6.35 3.76 20.50
N THR A 115 -6.60 4.56 21.52
CA THR A 115 -5.65 5.31 22.36
C THR A 115 -4.30 4.60 22.60
N THR A 116 -3.24 5.42 22.77
CA THR A 116 -1.86 5.12 23.23
C THR A 116 -0.79 4.75 22.19
N THR A 117 -0.09 5.77 21.69
CA THR A 117 1.06 5.68 20.78
C THR A 117 2.31 4.98 21.37
N GLU A 118 2.34 4.75 22.69
CA GLU A 118 3.53 4.25 23.40
C GLU A 118 3.58 2.71 23.52
N ILE A 119 2.44 2.01 23.42
CA ILE A 119 2.39 0.54 23.55
C ILE A 119 2.83 -0.17 22.24
N TYR A 120 2.78 0.53 21.10
CA TYR A 120 2.77 -0.12 19.78
C TYR A 120 4.12 -0.22 19.06
N VAL A 121 5.22 0.17 19.71
CA VAL A 121 6.56 -0.22 19.27
C VAL A 121 6.80 -1.73 19.51
N HIS A 122 6.06 -2.34 20.44
CA HIS A 122 6.25 -3.73 20.86
C HIS A 122 5.27 -4.75 20.26
N LEU A 123 4.26 -4.34 19.48
CA LEU A 123 3.62 -5.28 18.56
C LEU A 123 4.62 -5.56 17.45
N ASP A 124 5.41 -6.60 17.70
CA ASP A 124 6.60 -6.99 16.97
C ASP A 124 6.34 -6.89 15.46
N LYS A 125 7.14 -6.08 14.75
CA LYS A 125 6.99 -5.86 13.30
C LYS A 125 6.96 -7.18 12.54
N THR A 126 7.64 -8.20 13.08
CA THR A 126 7.62 -9.58 12.59
C THR A 126 6.22 -10.19 12.61
N HIS A 127 5.39 -9.87 13.61
CA HIS A 127 4.02 -10.35 13.72
C HIS A 127 3.15 -9.81 12.59
N LEU A 128 3.19 -8.50 12.32
CA LEU A 128 2.41 -7.90 11.24
C LEU A 128 2.80 -8.45 9.87
N THR A 129 4.10 -8.65 9.61
CA THR A 129 4.58 -9.30 8.38
C THR A 129 4.09 -10.74 8.28
N LYS A 130 4.23 -11.54 9.35
CA LYS A 130 3.73 -12.93 9.41
C LYS A 130 2.23 -13.02 9.16
N VAL A 131 1.44 -12.07 9.68
CA VAL A 131 -0.01 -12.00 9.44
C VAL A 131 -0.31 -11.82 7.96
N ILE A 132 0.37 -10.90 7.27
CA ILE A 132 0.17 -10.73 5.82
C ILE A 132 0.63 -11.99 5.06
N GLU A 133 1.80 -12.53 5.37
CA GLU A 133 2.34 -13.71 4.67
C GLU A 133 1.51 -14.98 4.86
N LYS A 134 0.95 -15.18 6.06
CA LYS A 134 0.15 -16.36 6.41
C LYS A 134 -1.25 -16.30 5.83
N TYR A 135 -1.86 -15.12 5.81
CA TYR A 135 -3.30 -14.96 5.56
C TYR A 135 -3.63 -14.25 4.25
N HIS A 136 -2.64 -13.73 3.52
CA HIS A 136 -2.83 -13.23 2.17
C HIS A 136 -2.35 -14.29 1.15
N PRO A 137 -3.25 -14.89 0.35
CA PRO A 137 -2.93 -15.92 -0.62
C PRO A 137 -2.13 -15.26 -1.72
N ARG A 138 -0.89 -15.72 -1.91
CA ARG A 138 -0.04 -15.58 -3.10
C ARG A 138 1.34 -16.20 -2.90
N LYS A 139 1.36 -17.41 -2.31
CA LYS A 139 2.25 -18.46 -2.82
C LYS A 139 1.52 -19.15 -3.97
#